data_AF-A0A970F6V9-F1
#
_entry.id   AF-A0A970F6V9-F1
#
_cell.length_a   1.000
_cell.length_b   1.000
_cell.length_c   1.000
_cell.angle_alpha   90.00
_cell.angle_beta   90.00
_cell.angle_gamma   90.00
#
_symmetry.space_group_name_H-M   'P 1'
#
loop_
_entity.id
_entity.type
_entity.pdbx_description
1 polymer ?
#
loop_
_entity_poly.entity_id
_entity_poly.type
_entity_poly.pdbx_seq_one_letter_code
_entity_poly.pdbx_strand_id
1 'polypeptide(L)'
;MKKFIKIAIILILSIVLIAGFILAITVYPEIMLRNKIEYKNYVVHSTNTIDQSIVEILEKVDNQVKQCEIYQDNIGHRIFFTTVINSLCLFMGKSLGFRVTH
;
A
#
# COMPACT_ATOMS: atom_id res chain seq x y z
N MET A 1 24.48 0.26 -39.12
CA MET A 1 23.66 -0.82 -38.51
C MET A 1 23.99 -1.10 -37.04
N LYS A 2 25.22 -1.48 -36.66
CA LYS A 2 25.56 -1.82 -35.26
C LYS A 2 25.20 -0.74 -34.21
N LYS A 3 25.32 0.55 -34.58
CA LYS A 3 24.95 1.68 -33.70
C LYS A 3 23.43 1.78 -33.48
N PHE A 4 22.62 1.58 -34.51
CA PHE A 4 21.15 1.60 -34.41
C PHE A 4 20.62 0.42 -33.59
N ILE A 5 21.22 -0.76 -33.73
CA ILE A 5 20.88 -1.94 -32.93
C ILE A 5 21.18 -1.70 -31.43
N LYS A 6 22.33 -1.09 -31.10
CA LYS A 6 22.66 -0.74 -29.72
C LYS A 6 21.66 0.24 -29.12
N ILE A 7 21.23 1.25 -29.88
CA ILE A 7 20.23 2.23 -29.43
C ILE A 7 18.89 1.54 -29.19
N ALA A 8 18.45 0.67 -30.11
CA ALA A 8 17.20 -0.08 -29.95
C ALA A 8 17.21 -0.97 -28.70
N ILE A 9 18.33 -1.67 -28.44
CA ILE A 9 18.47 -2.50 -27.23
C ILE A 9 18.40 -1.66 -25.96
N ILE A 10 19.10 -0.52 -25.91
CA ILE A 10 19.05 0.38 -24.75
C ILE A 10 17.63 0.87 -24.49
N LEU A 11 16.89 1.20 -25.56
CA LEU A 11 15.53 1.72 -25.48
C LEU A 11 14.53 0.67 -25.00
N ILE A 12 14.68 -0.58 -25.45
CA ILE A 12 13.89 -1.72 -24.93
C ILE A 12 14.21 -1.95 -23.46
N LEU A 13 15.50 -1.93 -23.09
CA LEU A 13 15.92 -2.16 -21.71
C LEU A 13 15.35 -1.12 -20.75
N SER A 14 15.34 0.16 -21.16
CA SER A 14 14.78 1.24 -20.34
C SER A 14 13.25 1.15 -20.21
N ILE A 15 12.53 0.73 -21.26
CA ILE A 15 11.08 0.47 -21.16
C ILE A 15 10.80 -0.64 -20.14
N VAL A 16 11.55 -1.75 -20.20
CA VAL A 16 11.39 -2.87 -19.25
C VAL A 16 11.66 -2.41 -17.82
N LEU A 17 12.67 -1.57 -17.62
CA LEU A 17 13.04 -1.06 -16.30
C LEU A 17 11.97 -0.14 -15.71
N ILE A 18 11.39 0.74 -16.53
CA ILE A 18 10.28 1.62 -16.14
C ILE A 18 9.03 0.80 -15.82
N ALA A 19 8.69 -0.17 -16.66
CA ALA A 19 7.54 -1.05 -16.43
C ALA A 19 7.69 -1.86 -15.13
N GLY A 20 8.88 -2.41 -14.88
CA GLY A 20 9.20 -3.11 -13.64
C GLY A 20 9.08 -2.21 -12.41
N PHE A 21 9.51 -0.95 -12.52
CA PHE A 21 9.39 0.02 -11.44
C PHE A 21 7.92 0.38 -11.12
N ILE A 22 7.10 0.60 -12.15
CA ILE A 22 5.66 0.85 -11.97
C ILE A 22 4.97 -0.35 -11.28
N LEU A 23 5.32 -1.56 -11.71
CA LEU A 23 4.77 -2.78 -11.14
C LEU A 23 5.20 -2.96 -9.67
N ALA A 24 6.45 -2.68 -9.34
CA ALA A 24 6.96 -2.70 -7.98
C ALA A 24 6.20 -1.73 -7.06
N ILE A 25 5.92 -0.49 -7.52
CA ILE A 25 5.16 0.49 -6.73
C ILE A 25 3.70 0.05 -6.55
N THR A 26 3.11 -0.57 -7.56
CA THR A 26 1.70 -1.00 -7.52
C THR A 26 1.50 -2.18 -6.57
N VAL A 27 2.44 -3.13 -6.55
CA VAL A 27 2.37 -4.31 -5.67
C VAL A 27 2.88 -4.00 -4.26
N TYR A 28 3.85 -3.09 -4.13
CA TYR A 28 4.47 -2.72 -2.86
C TYR A 28 4.44 -1.21 -2.65
N PRO A 29 3.24 -0.63 -2.38
CA PRO A 29 3.10 0.81 -2.15
C PRO A 29 3.90 1.29 -0.92
N GLU A 30 4.28 0.38 -0.03
CA GLU A 30 5.14 0.61 1.15
C GLU A 30 6.47 1.30 0.81
N ILE A 31 7.01 1.03 -0.38
CA ILE A 31 8.29 1.62 -0.84
C ILE A 31 8.19 3.15 -0.96
N MET A 32 6.99 3.66 -1.27
CA MET A 32 6.73 5.09 -1.43
C MET A 32 6.26 5.78 -0.13
N LEU A 33 5.93 5.02 0.91
CA LEU A 33 5.31 5.54 2.12
C LEU A 33 6.33 5.56 3.26
N ARG A 34 6.81 6.77 3.57
CA ARG A 34 7.92 6.99 4.48
C ARG A 34 7.55 6.77 5.95
N ASN A 35 6.30 7.02 6.32
CA ASN A 35 5.84 6.94 7.70
C ASN A 35 5.04 5.66 7.92
N LYS A 36 5.27 5.02 9.05
CA LYS A 36 4.65 3.75 9.43
C LYS A 36 4.31 3.78 10.91
N ILE A 37 3.14 3.29 11.25
CA ILE A 37 2.78 2.95 12.63
C ILE A 37 2.23 1.53 12.67
N GLU A 38 2.66 0.77 13.66
CA GLU A 38 2.18 -0.57 13.93
C GLU A 38 1.35 -0.55 15.21
N TYR A 39 0.16 -1.14 15.16
CA TYR A 39 -0.72 -1.25 16.31
C TYR A 39 -1.49 -2.57 16.26
N LYS A 40 -1.22 -3.47 17.21
CA LYS A 40 -1.77 -4.84 17.22
C LYS A 40 -1.55 -5.53 15.86
N ASN A 41 -2.63 -5.92 15.18
CA ASN A 41 -2.61 -6.55 13.87
C ASN A 41 -2.70 -5.55 12.70
N TYR A 42 -2.64 -4.25 12.98
CA TYR A 42 -2.74 -3.19 11.97
C TYR A 42 -1.38 -2.57 11.70
N VAL A 43 -1.07 -2.43 10.41
CA VAL A 43 0.08 -1.68 9.93
C VAL A 43 -0.42 -0.55 9.06
N VAL A 44 -0.19 0.68 9.49
CA VAL A 44 -0.62 1.87 8.78
C VAL A 44 0.58 2.55 8.15
N HIS A 45 0.53 2.76 6.85
CA HIS A 45 1.54 3.46 6.06
C HIS A 45 1.00 4.80 5.58
N SER A 46 1.81 5.85 5.67
CA SER A 46 1.44 7.18 5.17
C SER A 46 2.62 7.90 4.53
N THR A 47 2.29 8.76 3.57
CA THR A 47 3.25 9.73 3.00
C THR A 47 3.55 10.84 4.01
N ASN A 48 2.57 11.21 4.85
CA ASN A 48 2.67 12.26 5.85
C ASN A 48 2.94 11.70 7.25
N THR A 49 3.31 12.58 8.17
CA THR A 49 3.41 12.22 9.60
C THR A 49 2.07 11.70 10.09
N ILE A 50 2.09 10.54 10.74
CA ILE A 50 0.90 9.89 11.28
C ILE A 50 0.72 10.38 12.72
N ASP A 51 -0.43 10.99 13.00
CA ASP A 51 -0.80 11.39 14.36
C ASP A 51 -1.12 10.14 15.21
N GLN A 52 -0.70 10.15 16.48
CA GLN A 52 -0.99 9.09 17.44
C GLN A 52 -2.49 8.95 17.73
N SER A 53 -3.30 9.99 17.46
CA SER A 53 -4.76 9.91 17.54
C SER A 53 -5.37 8.79 16.67
N ILE A 54 -4.65 8.33 15.64
CA ILE A 54 -5.08 7.17 14.83
C ILE A 54 -5.19 5.89 15.65
N VAL A 55 -4.41 5.75 16.72
CA VAL A 55 -4.42 4.56 17.59
C VAL A 55 -5.78 4.39 18.26
N GLU A 56 -6.41 5.49 18.69
CA GLU A 56 -7.76 5.45 19.27
C GLU A 56 -8.82 5.01 18.25
N ILE A 57 -8.65 5.41 16.99
CA ILE A 57 -9.53 5.00 15.89
C ILE A 57 -9.32 3.50 15.61
N LEU A 58 -8.08 3.05 15.53
CA LEU A 58 -7.74 1.64 15.34
C LEU A 58 -8.28 0.77 16.48
N GLU A 59 -8.29 1.27 17.72
CA GLU A 59 -8.86 0.56 18.86
C GLU A 59 -10.38 0.37 18.72
N LYS A 60 -11.10 1.40 18.27
CA LYS A 60 -12.54 1.30 18.00
C LYS A 60 -12.82 0.32 16.86
N VAL A 61 -12.04 0.38 15.79
CA VAL A 61 -12.15 -0.56 14.66
C VAL A 61 -11.87 -1.98 15.10
N ASP A 62 -10.80 -2.23 15.86
CA ASP A 62 -10.45 -3.56 16.38
C ASP A 62 -11.59 -4.15 17.23
N ASN A 63 -12.19 -3.35 18.10
CA ASN A 63 -13.32 -3.78 18.93
C ASN A 63 -14.57 -4.10 18.12
N GLN A 64 -14.84 -3.37 17.02
CA GLN A 64 -15.96 -3.67 16.13
C GLN A 64 -15.69 -4.91 15.27
N VAL A 65 -14.49 -5.02 14.71
CA VAL A 65 -14.11 -6.14 13.85
C VAL A 65 -14.08 -7.46 14.64
N LYS A 66 -13.67 -7.45 15.91
CA LYS A 66 -13.74 -8.62 16.82
C LYS A 66 -15.15 -9.17 17.01
N GLN A 67 -16.18 -8.36 16.80
CA GLN A 67 -17.57 -8.80 16.91
C GLN A 67 -18.06 -9.47 15.61
N CYS A 68 -17.31 -9.38 14.51
CA CYS A 68 -17.66 -10.04 13.26
C CYS A 68 -17.26 -11.52 13.29
N GLU A 69 -18.17 -12.40 12.86
CA GLU A 69 -17.93 -13.85 12.78
C GLU A 69 -16.76 -14.26 11.87
N ILE A 70 -16.42 -13.38 10.91
CA ILE A 70 -15.32 -13.60 9.96
C ILE A 70 -13.95 -13.18 10.51
N TYR A 71 -13.90 -12.65 11.74
CA TYR A 71 -12.64 -12.22 12.34
C TYR A 71 -11.74 -13.39 12.66
N GLN A 72 -10.44 -13.21 12.42
CA GLN A 72 -9.40 -14.16 12.79
C GLN A 72 -8.25 -13.38 13.40
N ASP A 73 -7.86 -13.74 14.63
CA ASP A 73 -6.79 -13.07 15.40
C ASP A 73 -5.42 -13.02 14.69
N ASN A 74 -5.22 -13.86 13.68
CA ASN A 74 -3.96 -13.98 12.95
C ASN A 74 -3.94 -13.24 11.59
N ILE A 75 -4.98 -12.48 11.25
CA ILE A 75 -4.99 -11.70 9.99
C ILE A 75 -4.38 -10.32 10.25
N GLY A 76 -3.23 -10.05 9.60
CA GLY A 76 -2.64 -8.72 9.55
C GLY A 76 -3.37 -7.81 8.56
N HIS A 77 -3.74 -6.62 9.00
CA HIS A 77 -4.42 -5.60 8.20
C HIS A 77 -3.45 -4.48 7.81
N ARG A 78 -3.36 -4.14 6.52
CA ARG A 78 -2.51 -3.05 6.03
C ARG A 78 -3.37 -1.89 5.56
N ILE A 79 -3.11 -0.70 6.09
CA ILE A 79 -3.86 0.51 5.78
C ILE A 79 -2.90 1.50 5.11
N PHE A 80 -3.31 2.05 3.97
CA PHE A 80 -2.47 2.93 3.18
C PHE A 80 -3.13 4.31 3.02
N PHE A 81 -2.51 5.33 3.62
CA PHE A 81 -2.89 6.73 3.47
C PHE A 81 -1.98 7.40 2.45
N THR A 82 -2.52 7.71 1.27
CA THR A 82 -1.79 8.39 0.21
C THR A 82 -2.40 9.76 -0.04
N THR A 83 -1.60 10.81 -0.17
CA THR A 83 -2.09 12.17 -0.50
C THR A 83 -2.37 12.40 -1.98
N VAL A 84 -1.92 11.50 -2.86
CA VAL A 84 -2.07 11.64 -4.32
C VAL A 84 -3.53 11.54 -4.77
N ILE A 85 -4.37 10.94 -3.94
CA ILE A 85 -5.82 10.85 -4.13
C ILE A 85 -6.40 11.01 -2.72
N ASN A 86 -7.39 11.88 -2.51
CA ASN A 86 -8.18 11.96 -1.27
C ASN A 86 -9.00 10.67 -1.04
N SER A 87 -8.37 9.50 -1.11
CA SER A 87 -8.99 8.18 -1.01
C SER A 87 -8.21 7.33 -0.03
N LEU A 88 -8.92 6.82 0.97
CA LEU A 88 -8.44 5.86 1.94
C LEU A 88 -8.47 4.49 1.28
N CYS A 89 -7.30 3.89 1.04
CA CYS A 89 -7.21 2.55 0.48
C CYS A 89 -6.94 1.56 1.62
N LEU A 90 -7.96 0.78 1.97
CA LEU A 90 -7.86 -0.29 2.96
C LEU A 90 -7.49 -1.59 2.23
N PHE A 91 -6.31 -2.15 2.54
CA PHE A 91 -5.86 -3.41 1.99
C PHE A 91 -5.84 -4.48 3.09
N MET A 92 -6.93 -5.24 3.20
CA MET A 92 -6.94 -6.45 4.03
C MET A 92 -6.31 -7.59 3.22
N GLY A 93 -5.20 -8.16 3.68
CA GLY A 93 -4.70 -9.42 3.12
C GLY A 93 -5.71 -10.53 3.43
N LYS A 94 -6.12 -11.42 2.52
CA LYS A 94 -5.60 -11.84 1.21
C LYS A 94 -6.35 -11.18 0.03
N SER A 95 -5.61 -10.48 -0.82
CA SER A 95 -5.94 -10.25 -2.23
C SER A 95 -7.32 -9.68 -2.58
N LEU A 96 -7.86 -8.70 -1.84
CA LEU A 96 -8.89 -7.80 -2.36
C LEU A 96 -8.76 -6.43 -1.66
N GLY A 97 -8.22 -5.45 -2.38
CA GLY A 97 -8.25 -4.05 -1.95
C GLY A 97 -9.64 -3.48 -2.20
N PHE A 98 -10.28 -2.97 -1.15
CA PHE A 98 -11.53 -2.22 -1.29
C PHE A 98 -11.20 -0.73 -1.26
N ARG A 99 -11.57 -0.03 -2.34
CA ARG A 99 -11.46 1.42 -2.47
C ARG A 99 -12.74 2.04 -1.95
N VAL A 100 -12.68 2.73 -0.82
CA VAL A 100 -13.81 3.52 -0.31
C VAL A 100 -13.62 4.96 -0.78
N THR A 101 -14.50 5.43 -1.65
CA THR A 101 -14.62 6.84 -2.07
C THR A 101 -15.74 7.49 -1.25
N HIS A 102 -15.41 8.55 -0.51
CA HIS A 102 -16.38 9.48 0.06
C HIS A 102 -16.81 10.50 -1.00
#